data_AF-A0A076MT49-F1
#
_entry.id   AF-A0A076MT49-F1
#
_cell.length_a   1.000
_cell.length_b   1.000
_cell.length_c   1.000
_cell.angle_alpha   90.00
_cell.angle_beta   90.00
_cell.angle_gamma   90.00
#
_symmetry.space_group_name_H-M   'P 1'
#
loop_
_entity.id
_entity.type
_entity.pdbx_description
1 polymer ?
#
loop_
_entity_poly.entity_id
_entity_poly.type
_entity_poly.pdbx_seq_one_letter_code
_entity_poly.pdbx_strand_id
1 'polypeptide(L)'
;MVEYRSGRWVFIGGLAMFIVFGLVAVFPDVGHPSASSRAKNFTPTAASFLFGALALSGLLVMMGSVPRMHRFVVDQRGLWWRAGRRSDLIAWEELRAVRGREPRPPVKGDPNSKPVLPALVFTPADGRFATRHSALVKPLPDADPEVELRLPNIATVRQLTQEMARVRPDLLR
;
A
#
# COMPACT_ATOMS: atom_id res chain seq x y z
N MET A 1 3.30 -11.89 16.34
CA MET A 1 2.46 -11.85 15.10
C MET A 1 1.95 -10.44 14.85
N VAL A 2 2.00 -9.96 13.60
CA VAL A 2 1.64 -8.57 13.23
C VAL A 2 0.66 -8.56 12.05
N GLU A 3 -0.42 -7.77 12.14
CA GLU A 3 -1.44 -7.65 11.10
C GLU A 3 -1.67 -6.20 10.68
N TYR A 4 -1.88 -5.96 9.38
CA TYR A 4 -2.34 -4.66 8.89
C TYR A 4 -3.23 -4.81 7.65
N ARG A 5 -4.03 -3.78 7.37
CA ARG A 5 -4.93 -3.75 6.22
C ARG A 5 -4.45 -2.71 5.21
N SER A 6 -4.15 -3.13 3.97
CA SER A 6 -3.84 -2.24 2.86
C SER A 6 -5.11 -1.83 2.10
N GLY A 7 -5.08 -0.73 1.35
CA GLY A 7 -6.15 -0.35 0.42
C GLY A 7 -7.41 0.29 1.03
N ARG A 8 -7.58 0.29 2.36
CA ARG A 8 -8.79 0.80 3.04
C ARG A 8 -9.16 2.23 2.63
N TRP A 9 -8.20 3.15 2.59
CA TRP A 9 -8.46 4.56 2.28
C TRP A 9 -8.83 4.78 0.81
N VAL A 10 -8.18 4.07 -0.10
CA VAL A 10 -8.47 4.14 -1.54
C VAL A 10 -9.86 3.56 -1.83
N PHE A 11 -10.22 2.48 -1.14
CA PHE A 11 -11.55 1.89 -1.22
C PHE A 11 -12.64 2.85 -0.72
N ILE A 12 -12.43 3.50 0.42
CA ILE A 12 -13.36 4.51 0.97
C ILE A 12 -13.49 5.70 0.01
N GLY A 13 -12.38 6.17 -0.57
CA GLY A 13 -12.39 7.23 -1.58
C GLY A 13 -13.19 6.86 -2.82
N GLY A 14 -12.97 5.66 -3.36
CA GLY A 14 -13.73 5.14 -4.51
C GLY A 14 -15.23 4.99 -4.20
N LEU A 15 -15.58 4.49 -3.01
CA LEU A 15 -16.97 4.38 -2.56
C LEU A 15 -17.63 5.76 -2.43
N ALA A 16 -16.97 6.73 -1.81
CA ALA A 16 -17.50 8.09 -1.68
C ALA A 16 -17.72 8.73 -3.06
N MET A 17 -16.77 8.56 -3.97
CA MET A 17 -16.86 9.03 -5.35
C MET A 17 -18.05 8.39 -6.09
N PHE A 18 -18.22 7.08 -5.97
CA PHE A 18 -19.35 6.35 -6.57
C PHE A 18 -20.70 6.83 -6.03
N ILE A 19 -20.82 7.00 -4.71
CA ILE A 19 -22.07 7.44 -4.08
C ILE A 19 -22.40 8.88 -4.49
N VAL A 20 -21.46 9.81 -4.32
CA VAL A 20 -21.69 11.24 -4.57
C VAL A 20 -22.02 11.49 -6.04
N PHE A 21 -21.18 11.01 -6.96
CA PHE A 21 -21.41 11.24 -8.39
C PHE A 21 -22.53 10.36 -8.94
N GLY A 22 -22.76 9.18 -8.38
CA GLY A 22 -23.91 8.33 -8.73
C GLY A 22 -25.22 9.00 -8.35
N LEU A 23 -25.31 9.60 -7.16
CA LEU A 23 -26.48 10.38 -6.74
C LEU A 23 -26.74 11.56 -7.66
N VAL A 24 -25.71 12.34 -8.00
CA VAL A 24 -25.84 13.49 -8.93
C VAL A 24 -26.22 13.04 -10.34
N ALA A 25 -25.73 11.88 -10.79
CA ALA A 25 -26.06 11.35 -12.11
C ALA A 25 -27.53 10.89 -12.20
N VAL A 26 -28.04 10.24 -11.15
CA VAL A 26 -29.42 9.71 -11.08
C VAL A 26 -30.43 10.80 -10.75
N PHE A 27 -30.05 11.80 -9.95
CA PHE A 27 -30.92 12.91 -9.54
C PHE A 27 -30.27 14.26 -9.86
N PRO A 28 -30.15 14.63 -11.15
CA PRO A 28 -29.48 15.88 -11.56
C PRO A 28 -30.20 17.14 -11.06
N ASP A 29 -31.48 17.04 -10.69
CA ASP A 29 -32.31 18.16 -10.23
C ASP A 29 -32.27 18.41 -8.71
N VAL A 30 -31.72 17.47 -7.92
CA VAL A 30 -31.68 17.57 -6.44
C VAL A 30 -30.44 18.36 -6.02
N GLY A 31 -30.49 19.68 -6.15
CA GLY A 31 -29.38 20.57 -5.80
C GLY A 31 -29.45 21.99 -6.37
N HIS A 32 -30.44 22.30 -7.21
CA HIS A 32 -30.65 23.65 -7.75
C HIS A 32 -31.86 24.35 -7.12
N PRO A 33 -31.80 24.84 -5.86
CA PRO A 33 -32.68 25.94 -5.48
C PRO A 33 -32.15 27.19 -6.18
N SER A 34 -32.88 27.66 -7.19
CA SER A 34 -32.58 28.87 -7.98
C SER A 34 -31.39 28.75 -8.92
N ALA A 35 -31.71 28.56 -10.20
CA ALA A 35 -30.79 28.68 -11.32
C ALA A 35 -30.12 30.06 -11.34
N SER A 36 -28.94 30.15 -10.73
CA SER A 36 -27.94 31.17 -11.05
C SER A 36 -27.60 31.03 -12.53
N SER A 37 -27.52 32.17 -13.23
CA SER A 37 -27.38 32.33 -14.68
C SER A 37 -26.20 31.58 -15.34
N ARG A 38 -25.34 30.92 -14.56
CA ARG A 38 -24.26 30.02 -15.04
C ARG A 38 -24.71 28.60 -15.42
N ALA A 39 -25.85 28.11 -14.94
CA ALA A 39 -26.32 26.74 -15.25
C ALA A 39 -26.92 26.58 -16.65
N LYS A 40 -27.12 27.68 -17.40
CA LYS A 40 -27.82 27.70 -18.69
C LYS A 40 -27.11 26.93 -19.82
N ASN A 41 -25.83 26.60 -19.64
CA ASN A 41 -25.01 25.93 -20.65
C ASN A 41 -24.75 24.44 -20.37
N PHE A 42 -25.29 23.89 -19.29
CA PHE A 42 -25.13 22.48 -18.94
C PHE A 42 -26.47 21.78 -19.04
N THR A 43 -26.67 21.00 -20.10
CA THR A 43 -27.89 20.20 -20.24
C THR A 43 -27.91 19.10 -19.16
N PRO A 44 -29.07 18.78 -18.57
CA PRO A 44 -29.19 17.73 -17.55
C PRO A 44 -28.60 16.39 -18.02
N THR A 45 -28.74 16.07 -19.31
CA THR A 45 -28.17 14.88 -19.94
C THR A 45 -26.64 14.87 -19.93
N ALA A 46 -26.00 16.02 -20.18
CA ALA A 46 -24.54 16.15 -20.13
C ALA A 46 -24.02 16.05 -18.69
N ALA A 47 -24.75 16.60 -17.71
CA ALA A 47 -24.46 16.44 -16.30
C ALA A 47 -24.53 14.96 -15.88
N SER A 48 -25.65 14.27 -16.18
CA SER A 48 -25.82 12.85 -15.86
C SER A 48 -24.74 11.96 -16.51
N PHE A 49 -24.34 12.24 -17.75
CA PHE A 49 -23.29 11.47 -18.41
C PHE A 49 -21.92 11.66 -17.75
N LEU A 50 -21.52 12.91 -17.48
CA LEU A 50 -20.23 13.22 -16.87
C LEU A 50 -20.13 12.69 -15.43
N PHE A 51 -21.17 12.90 -14.63
CA PHE A 51 -21.22 12.38 -13.27
C PHE A 51 -21.37 10.85 -13.24
N GLY A 52 -22.08 10.26 -14.21
CA GLY A 52 -22.15 8.81 -14.39
C GLY A 52 -20.77 8.20 -14.69
N ALA A 53 -19.99 8.82 -15.58
CA ALA A 53 -18.63 8.38 -15.88
C ALA A 53 -17.70 8.50 -14.67
N LEU A 54 -17.83 9.58 -13.88
CA LEU A 54 -17.10 9.74 -12.62
C LEU A 54 -17.50 8.67 -11.60
N ALA A 55 -18.79 8.38 -11.45
CA ALA A 55 -19.26 7.31 -10.58
C ALA A 55 -18.65 5.96 -11.00
N LEU A 56 -18.71 5.62 -12.30
CA LEU A 56 -18.14 4.39 -12.83
C LEU A 56 -16.63 4.29 -12.56
N SER A 57 -15.91 5.40 -12.66
CA SER A 57 -14.48 5.44 -12.32
C SER A 57 -14.23 5.17 -10.84
N GLY A 58 -15.08 5.71 -9.94
CA GLY A 58 -15.05 5.42 -8.51
C GLY A 58 -15.30 3.94 -8.20
N LEU A 59 -16.23 3.31 -8.93
CA LEU A 59 -16.52 1.88 -8.82
C LEU A 59 -15.32 1.01 -9.23
N LEU A 60 -14.66 1.35 -10.35
CA LEU A 60 -13.46 0.65 -10.81
C LEU A 60 -12.30 0.77 -9.80
N VAL A 61 -12.10 1.97 -9.25
CA VAL A 61 -11.12 2.20 -8.17
C VAL A 61 -11.44 1.35 -6.95
N MET A 62 -12.71 1.25 -6.57
CA MET A 62 -13.17 0.45 -5.44
C MET A 62 -12.93 -1.05 -5.66
N MET A 63 -13.22 -1.58 -6.87
CA MET A 63 -12.92 -2.97 -7.23
C MET A 63 -11.41 -3.27 -7.21
N GLY A 64 -10.58 -2.35 -7.67
CA GLY A 64 -9.12 -2.51 -7.66
C GLY A 64 -8.47 -2.37 -6.28
N SER A 65 -9.15 -1.73 -5.32
CA SER A 65 -8.60 -1.37 -4.00
C SER A 65 -9.20 -2.17 -2.84
N VAL A 66 -9.87 -3.30 -3.13
CA VAL A 66 -10.43 -4.19 -2.10
C VAL A 66 -9.42 -4.43 -0.98
N PRO A 67 -9.74 -4.03 0.26
CA PRO A 67 -8.74 -3.99 1.31
C PRO A 67 -8.24 -5.39 1.66
N ARG A 68 -6.94 -5.64 1.48
CA ARG A 68 -6.33 -6.93 1.77
C ARG A 68 -5.69 -6.92 3.15
N MET A 69 -5.92 -7.98 3.90
CA MET A 69 -5.28 -8.20 5.19
C MET A 69 -3.90 -8.81 4.95
N HIS A 70 -2.88 -8.15 5.44
CA HIS A 70 -1.50 -8.61 5.45
C HIS A 70 -1.16 -9.07 6.87
N ARG A 71 -0.61 -10.28 6.98
CA ARG A 71 -0.23 -10.90 8.24
C ARG A 71 1.21 -11.35 8.16
N PHE A 72 1.97 -11.05 9.20
CA PHE A 72 3.34 -11.49 9.41
C PHE A 72 3.44 -12.32 10.68
N VAL A 73 4.10 -13.47 10.58
CA VAL A 73 4.41 -14.35 11.71
C VAL A 73 5.89 -14.66 11.65
N VAL A 74 6.59 -14.41 12.77
CA VAL A 74 8.00 -14.74 12.94
C VAL A 74 8.05 -16.03 13.74
N ASP A 75 8.70 -17.06 13.23
CA ASP A 75 8.92 -18.32 13.93
C ASP A 75 10.38 -18.77 13.81
N GLN A 76 10.74 -19.95 14.32
CA GLN A 76 12.11 -20.46 14.26
C GLN A 76 12.58 -20.81 12.84
N ARG A 77 11.68 -20.97 11.87
CA ARG A 77 12.00 -21.33 10.48
C ARG A 77 12.22 -20.07 9.64
N GLY A 78 11.43 -19.03 9.87
CA GLY A 78 11.46 -17.85 9.03
C GLY A 78 10.42 -16.78 9.36
N LEU A 79 10.33 -15.82 8.44
CA LEU A 79 9.28 -14.81 8.39
C LEU A 79 8.18 -15.30 7.43
N TRP A 80 7.06 -15.71 8.01
CA TRP A 80 5.85 -15.99 7.25
C TRP A 80 5.11 -14.72 6.92
N TRP A 81 4.64 -14.64 5.69
CA TRP A 81 3.73 -13.62 5.21
C TRP A 81 2.49 -14.23 4.60
N ARG A 82 1.36 -13.58 4.81
CA ARG A 82 0.10 -13.89 4.13
C ARG A 82 -0.63 -12.61 3.75
N ALA A 83 -1.08 -12.55 2.50
CA ALA A 83 -1.95 -11.50 1.98
C ALA A 83 -3.11 -12.10 1.18
N GLY A 84 -4.26 -12.26 1.84
CA GLY A 84 -5.39 -12.98 1.27
C GLY A 84 -5.03 -14.43 0.93
N ARG A 85 -5.11 -14.80 -0.36
CA ARG A 85 -4.74 -16.15 -0.86
C ARG A 85 -3.25 -16.35 -1.10
N ARG A 86 -2.45 -15.28 -1.10
CA ARG A 86 -0.99 -15.40 -1.27
C ARG A 86 -0.35 -15.61 0.09
N SER A 87 0.58 -16.55 0.16
CA SER A 87 1.44 -16.74 1.32
C SER A 87 2.86 -16.98 0.84
N ASP A 88 3.81 -16.55 1.64
CA ASP A 88 5.23 -16.71 1.37
C ASP A 88 5.98 -16.92 2.70
N LEU A 89 7.10 -17.62 2.65
CA LEU A 89 7.96 -17.87 3.79
C LEU A 89 9.38 -17.50 3.40
N ILE A 90 9.93 -16.49 4.06
CA ILE A 90 11.35 -16.20 3.98
C ILE A 90 12.05 -17.00 5.06
N ALA A 91 12.79 -18.03 4.69
CA ALA A 91 13.56 -18.82 5.66
C ALA A 91 14.74 -18.02 6.21
N TRP A 92 15.09 -18.22 7.48
CA TRP A 92 16.24 -17.54 8.09
C TRP A 92 17.57 -17.90 7.43
N GLU A 93 17.68 -19.09 6.87
CA GLU A 93 18.87 -19.55 6.12
C GLU A 93 19.08 -18.75 4.82
N GLU A 94 18.02 -18.14 4.30
CA GLU A 94 18.09 -17.29 3.11
C GLU A 94 18.55 -15.87 3.43
N LEU A 95 18.69 -15.51 4.71
CA LEU A 95 19.06 -14.19 5.18
C LEU A 95 20.41 -14.21 5.91
N ARG A 96 21.28 -13.25 5.58
CA ARG A 96 22.53 -12.98 6.30
C ARG A 96 22.34 -11.95 7.40
N ALA A 97 21.49 -10.97 7.16
CA ALA A 97 21.20 -9.91 8.10
C ALA A 97 19.82 -9.30 7.82
N VAL A 98 19.24 -8.70 8.85
CA VAL A 98 17.98 -7.97 8.78
C VAL A 98 18.10 -6.69 9.59
N ARG A 99 17.64 -5.59 9.00
CA ARG A 99 17.66 -4.27 9.62
C ARG A 99 16.31 -3.58 9.52
N GLY A 100 15.84 -3.02 10.62
CA GLY A 100 14.71 -2.09 10.61
C GLY A 100 15.14 -0.73 10.08
N ARG A 101 14.52 -0.24 9.01
CA ARG A 101 14.73 1.12 8.50
C ARG A 101 13.59 2.03 8.94
N GLU A 102 13.96 3.04 9.71
CA GLU A 102 13.04 4.09 10.13
C GLU A 102 12.80 5.10 9.00
N PRO A 103 11.61 5.71 8.95
CA PRO A 103 11.31 6.76 8.00
C PRO A 103 12.19 7.98 8.26
N ARG A 104 12.80 8.54 7.21
CA ARG A 104 13.57 9.80 7.31
C ARG A 104 12.99 10.84 6.35
N PRO A 105 12.82 12.10 6.82
CA PRO A 105 12.44 13.18 5.94
C PRO A 105 13.55 13.46 4.91
N PRO A 106 13.20 14.04 3.75
CA PRO A 106 14.20 14.50 2.80
C PRO A 106 15.11 15.56 3.44
N VAL A 107 16.38 15.57 3.05
CA VAL A 107 17.38 16.51 3.54
C VAL A 107 17.02 17.91 3.05
N LYS A 108 16.90 18.86 3.99
CA LYS A 108 16.55 20.25 3.67
C LYS A 108 17.64 20.87 2.81
N GLY A 109 17.29 21.30 1.61
CA GLY A 109 18.21 21.98 0.68
C GLY A 109 18.79 21.10 -0.43
N ASP A 110 18.50 19.79 -0.43
CA ASP A 110 18.87 18.90 -1.54
C ASP A 110 17.63 18.58 -2.39
N PRO A 111 17.53 19.09 -3.64
CA PRO A 111 16.40 18.84 -4.52
C PRO A 111 16.29 17.38 -4.98
N ASN A 112 17.36 16.57 -4.83
CA ASN A 112 17.34 15.15 -5.17
C ASN A 112 17.03 14.25 -3.97
N SER A 113 16.88 14.82 -2.77
CA SER A 113 16.61 14.03 -1.57
C SER A 113 15.17 13.51 -1.57
N LYS A 114 15.01 12.19 -1.56
CA LYS A 114 13.72 11.52 -1.50
C LYS A 114 13.39 11.10 -0.06
N PRO A 115 12.10 11.13 0.33
CA PRO A 115 11.68 10.61 1.63
C PRO A 115 11.98 9.10 1.71
N VAL A 116 12.64 8.69 2.79
CA VAL A 116 12.91 7.28 3.06
C VAL A 116 11.68 6.69 3.76
N LEU A 117 11.12 5.63 3.17
CA LEU A 117 9.95 4.95 3.71
C LEU A 117 10.34 3.90 4.77
N PRO A 118 9.44 3.63 5.74
CA PRO A 118 9.66 2.58 6.72
C PRO A 118 9.71 1.21 6.02
N ALA A 119 10.78 0.45 6.27
CA ALA A 119 11.00 -0.84 5.62
C ALA A 119 11.80 -1.79 6.53
N LEU A 120 11.62 -3.10 6.33
CA LEU A 120 12.62 -4.09 6.74
C LEU A 120 13.57 -4.29 5.57
N VAL A 121 14.86 -4.10 5.83
CA VAL A 121 15.93 -4.30 4.87
C VAL A 121 16.52 -5.68 5.12
N PHE A 122 16.44 -6.54 4.11
CA PHE A 122 16.97 -7.90 4.15
C PHE A 122 18.27 -7.95 3.37
N THR A 123 19.31 -8.52 3.96
CA THR A 123 20.53 -8.92 3.25
C THR A 123 20.40 -10.41 2.93
N PRO A 124 20.03 -10.80 1.71
CA PRO A 124 19.84 -12.18 1.31
C PRO A 124 21.17 -12.91 1.19
N ALA A 125 21.12 -14.24 1.28
CA ALA A 125 22.26 -15.10 1.09
C ALA A 125 22.63 -15.27 -0.40
N ASP A 126 21.64 -15.13 -1.29
CA ASP A 126 21.77 -15.31 -2.74
C ASP A 126 21.05 -14.20 -3.54
N GLY A 127 21.37 -14.10 -4.84
CA GLY A 127 20.75 -13.13 -5.76
C GLY A 127 19.38 -13.55 -6.32
N ARG A 128 18.87 -14.75 -5.99
CA ARG A 128 17.56 -15.24 -6.46
C ARG A 128 16.43 -14.95 -5.47
N PHE A 129 16.78 -14.50 -4.27
CA PHE A 129 15.86 -14.13 -3.20
C PHE A 129 14.70 -13.24 -3.66
N ALA A 130 14.99 -12.13 -4.36
CA ALA A 130 13.95 -11.20 -4.82
C ALA A 130 13.01 -11.83 -5.86
N THR A 131 13.49 -12.83 -6.61
CA THR A 131 12.66 -13.56 -7.58
C THR A 131 11.75 -14.55 -6.86
N ARG A 132 12.28 -15.30 -5.88
CA ARG A 132 11.51 -16.25 -5.05
C ARG A 132 10.42 -15.53 -4.26
N HIS A 133 10.77 -14.39 -3.64
CA HIS A 133 9.88 -13.63 -2.78
C HIS A 133 9.32 -12.38 -3.47
N SER A 134 9.11 -12.43 -4.78
CA SER A 134 8.60 -11.31 -5.59
C SER A 134 7.21 -10.81 -5.16
N ALA A 135 6.45 -11.63 -4.42
CA ALA A 135 5.16 -11.23 -3.83
C ALA A 135 5.32 -10.28 -2.63
N LEU A 136 6.47 -10.36 -1.96
CA LEU A 136 6.81 -9.63 -0.74
C LEU A 136 7.74 -8.46 -1.02
N VAL A 137 8.74 -8.70 -1.85
CA VAL A 137 9.79 -7.74 -2.12
C VAL A 137 9.84 -7.43 -3.61
N LYS A 138 9.97 -6.14 -3.93
CA LYS A 138 10.15 -5.73 -5.32
C LYS A 138 11.63 -5.91 -5.69
N PRO A 139 11.94 -6.55 -6.82
CA PRO A 139 13.30 -6.56 -7.34
C PRO A 139 13.70 -5.12 -7.64
N LEU A 140 14.76 -4.64 -6.98
CA LEU A 140 15.40 -3.40 -7.37
C LEU A 140 16.33 -3.71 -8.55
N PRO A 141 16.32 -2.89 -9.62
CA PRO A 141 17.16 -3.10 -10.80
C PRO A 141 18.64 -2.79 -10.54
N ASP A 142 18.96 -2.05 -9.47
CA ASP A 142 20.33 -1.73 -9.10
C ASP A 142 20.93 -2.79 -8.17
N ALA A 143 22.21 -3.07 -8.40
CA ALA A 143 23.03 -4.13 -7.84
C ALA A 143 23.30 -4.03 -6.32
N ASP A 144 22.34 -3.56 -5.54
CA ASP A 144 22.44 -3.56 -4.09
C ASP A 144 22.07 -4.96 -3.59
N PRO A 145 22.93 -5.62 -2.77
CA PRO A 145 22.57 -6.90 -2.18
C PRO A 145 21.36 -6.76 -1.27
N GLU A 146 20.98 -5.56 -0.83
CA GLU A 146 19.90 -5.34 0.11
C GLU A 146 18.51 -5.26 -0.56
N VAL A 147 17.52 -5.92 0.06
CA VAL A 147 16.20 -6.11 -0.50
C VAL A 147 15.16 -5.59 0.49
N GLU A 148 14.29 -4.68 0.05
CA GLU A 148 13.42 -3.90 0.96
C GLU A 148 11.97 -4.39 1.03
N LEU A 149 11.56 -4.88 2.19
CA LEU A 149 10.14 -5.06 2.51
C LEU A 149 9.54 -3.76 3.06
N ARG A 150 8.81 -3.05 2.21
CA ARG A 150 8.10 -1.81 2.60
C ARG A 150 6.93 -2.13 3.53
N LEU A 151 6.89 -1.46 4.66
CA LEU A 151 5.86 -1.62 5.69
C LEU A 151 5.03 -0.35 5.80
N PRO A 152 3.77 -0.45 6.29
CA PRO A 152 2.86 0.70 6.30
C PRO A 152 3.26 1.79 7.30
N ASN A 153 3.93 1.42 8.40
CA ASN A 153 4.31 2.35 9.45
C ASN A 153 5.53 1.85 10.25
N ILE A 154 6.13 2.77 11.01
CA ILE A 154 7.30 2.49 11.87
C ILE A 154 6.98 1.51 13.01
N ALA A 155 5.74 1.49 13.52
CA ALA A 155 5.34 0.59 14.59
C ALA A 155 5.38 -0.87 14.14
N THR A 156 4.93 -1.16 12.92
CA THR A 156 5.01 -2.47 12.28
C THR A 156 6.46 -2.89 12.06
N VAL A 157 7.33 -1.98 11.61
CA VAL A 157 8.78 -2.24 11.51
C VAL A 157 9.32 -2.63 12.88
N ARG A 158 9.10 -1.78 13.89
CA ARG A 158 9.62 -1.99 15.26
C ARG A 158 9.11 -3.29 15.87
N GLN A 159 7.83 -3.59 15.72
CA GLN A 159 7.23 -4.82 16.24
C GLN A 159 7.81 -6.06 15.54
N LEU A 160 8.00 -6.03 14.22
CA LEU A 160 8.64 -7.14 13.52
C LEU A 160 10.10 -7.30 13.90
N THR A 161 10.86 -6.21 13.99
CA THR A 161 12.26 -6.24 14.45
C THR A 161 12.35 -6.81 15.87
N GLN A 162 11.45 -6.44 16.78
CA GLN A 162 11.41 -7.01 18.14
C GLN A 162 11.08 -8.51 18.15
N GLU A 163 10.12 -8.95 17.34
CA GLU A 163 9.78 -10.37 17.23
C GLU A 163 10.93 -11.17 16.61
N MET A 164 11.63 -10.61 15.63
CA MET A 164 12.83 -11.21 15.05
C MET A 164 13.98 -11.27 16.07
N ALA A 165 14.16 -10.23 16.89
CA ALA A 165 15.17 -10.20 17.95
C ALA A 165 14.97 -11.32 18.97
N ARG A 166 13.71 -11.67 19.24
CA ARG A 166 13.36 -12.75 20.17
C ARG A 166 13.73 -14.13 19.63
N VAL A 167 13.68 -14.33 18.32
CA VAL A 167 13.84 -15.67 17.71
C VAL A 167 15.24 -15.87 17.11
N ARG A 168 15.76 -14.86 16.41
CA ARG A 168 17.08 -14.84 15.76
C ARG A 168 17.77 -13.50 15.99
N PRO A 169 18.24 -13.23 17.23
CA PRO A 169 18.97 -12.00 17.54
C PRO A 169 20.27 -11.86 16.73
N ASP A 170 20.85 -12.97 16.31
CA ASP A 170 22.08 -13.07 15.51
C ASP A 170 21.93 -12.45 14.11
N LEU A 171 20.71 -12.40 13.56
CA LEU A 171 20.45 -11.84 12.24
C LEU A 171 20.22 -10.33 12.28
N LEU A 172 20.02 -9.71 13.45
CA LEU A 172 19.74 -8.28 13.53
C LEU A 172 21.03 -7.45 13.55
N ARG A 173 21.06 -6.40 12.72
CA ARG A 173 22.20 -5.49 12.58
C ARG A 173 21.82 -4.02 12.68
#